data_AF-A0A8T3ME72-F1
#
_entry.id   AF-A0A8T3ME72-F1
#
_cell.length_a   1.000
_cell.length_b   1.000
_cell.length_c   1.000
_cell.angle_alpha   90.00
_cell.angle_beta   90.00
_cell.angle_gamma   90.00
#
_symmetry.space_group_name_H-M   'P 1'
#
loop_
_entity.id
_entity.type
_entity.pdbx_description
1 polymer ?
#
loop_
_entity_poly.entity_id
_entity_poly.type
_entity_poly.pdbx_seq_one_letter_code
_entity_poly.pdbx_strand_id
1 'polypeptide(L)'
;MSLRDRIQTELMAAMRSGDSLRRDVLRMTQAAAYMVEKRERRELSDDELLVVLTREVKTRRESVEAFRRGNREELAAKEEAEIAILQGFLPQPLDEAELQALVDEAIQTTGAGSPRELGKVMGWLSPRTRGRADGRQVSELVAATLARRDLAAHDGAGH
;
A
#
# COMPACT_ATOMS: atom_id res chain seq x y z
N MET A 1 19.10 -10.24 3.34
CA MET A 1 19.23 -8.79 3.59
C MET A 1 17.83 -8.27 3.84
N SER A 2 17.59 -7.59 4.96
CA SER A 2 16.25 -7.05 5.27
C SER A 2 15.90 -5.88 4.34
N LEU A 3 14.61 -5.50 4.29
CA LEU A 3 14.19 -4.30 3.56
C LEU A 3 14.89 -3.04 4.10
N ARG A 4 15.05 -2.95 5.42
CA ARG A 4 15.76 -1.85 6.08
C ARG A 4 17.22 -1.78 5.63
N ASP A 5 17.92 -2.91 5.62
CA ASP A 5 19.32 -2.96 5.18
C ASP A 5 19.45 -2.54 3.72
N ARG A 6 18.50 -2.98 2.87
CA ARG A 6 18.48 -2.64 1.45
C ARG A 6 18.32 -1.13 1.25
N ILE A 7 17.38 -0.50 1.95
CA ILE A 7 17.19 0.97 1.92
C ILE A 7 18.46 1.68 2.38
N GLN A 8 19.08 1.23 3.48
CA GLN A 8 20.31 1.83 4.00
C GLN A 8 21.47 1.74 3.00
N THR A 9 21.61 0.60 2.33
CA THR A 9 22.67 0.36 1.34
C THR A 9 22.48 1.22 0.10
N GLU A 10 21.25 1.32 -0.39
CA GLU A 10 20.89 2.17 -1.54
C GLU A 10 21.06 3.66 -1.23
N LEU A 11 20.76 4.08 0.01
CA LEU A 11 21.01 5.45 0.46
C LEU A 11 22.52 5.76 0.44
N MET A 12 23.36 4.85 0.95
CA MET A 12 24.81 5.01 0.92
C MET A 12 25.37 5.00 -0.51
N ALA A 13 24.77 4.22 -1.42
CA ALA A 13 25.12 4.27 -2.84
C ALA A 13 24.76 5.64 -3.46
N ALA A 14 23.55 6.14 -3.23
CA ALA A 14 23.10 7.45 -3.73
C ALA A 14 23.97 8.61 -3.20
N MET A 15 24.40 8.54 -1.95
CA MET A 15 25.32 9.52 -1.36
C MET A 15 26.69 9.52 -2.06
N ARG A 16 27.21 8.35 -2.44
CA ARG A 16 28.50 8.22 -3.14
C ARG A 16 28.42 8.64 -4.60
N SER A 17 27.33 8.34 -5.29
CA SER A 17 27.14 8.68 -6.70
C SER A 17 26.69 10.13 -6.93
N GLY A 18 26.26 10.83 -5.88
CA GLY A 18 25.70 12.18 -5.99
C GLY A 18 24.25 12.22 -6.47
N ASP A 19 23.54 11.08 -6.47
CA ASP A 19 22.11 11.00 -6.80
C ASP A 19 21.27 11.64 -5.67
N SER A 20 21.10 12.95 -5.78
CA SER A 20 20.40 13.77 -4.79
C SER A 20 18.94 13.37 -4.63
N LEU A 21 18.23 13.08 -5.73
CA LEU A 21 16.82 12.68 -5.70
C LEU A 21 16.64 11.37 -4.93
N ARG A 22 17.39 10.31 -5.29
CA ARG A 22 17.32 9.02 -4.60
C ARG A 22 17.71 9.14 -3.15
N ARG A 23 18.76 9.89 -2.84
CA ARG A 23 19.19 10.15 -1.46
C ARG A 23 18.07 10.79 -0.64
N ASP A 24 17.45 11.84 -1.16
CA ASP A 24 16.47 12.62 -0.42
C ASP A 24 15.16 11.83 -0.21
N VAL A 25 14.70 11.09 -1.23
CA VAL A 25 13.57 10.15 -1.12
C VAL A 25 13.80 9.08 -0.05
N LEU A 26 14.97 8.44 -0.05
CA LEU A 26 15.29 7.39 0.91
C LEU A 26 15.42 7.94 2.34
N ARG A 27 15.99 9.14 2.53
CA ARG A 27 16.03 9.79 3.84
C ARG A 27 14.64 10.13 4.37
N MET A 28 13.76 10.65 3.52
CA MET A 28 12.38 10.94 3.92
C MET A 28 11.60 9.68 4.28
N THR A 29 11.83 8.60 3.54
CA THR A 29 11.23 7.29 3.83
C THR A 29 11.71 6.74 5.18
N GLN A 30 13.01 6.83 5.47
CA GLN A 30 13.56 6.43 6.77
C GLN A 30 13.01 7.28 7.92
N ALA A 31 12.87 8.59 7.71
CA ALA A 31 12.27 9.49 8.69
C ALA A 31 10.79 9.11 8.95
N ALA A 32 10.01 8.82 7.90
CA ALA A 32 8.63 8.38 8.03
C ALA A 32 8.53 7.06 8.83
N ALA A 33 9.39 6.08 8.53
CA ALA A 33 9.46 4.83 9.29
C ALA A 33 9.82 5.08 10.76
N TYR A 34 10.85 5.89 11.02
CA TYR A 34 11.28 6.23 12.38
C TYR A 34 10.18 6.95 13.19
N MET A 35 9.39 7.81 12.55
CA MET A 35 8.26 8.47 13.21
C MET A 35 7.19 7.46 13.66
N VAL A 36 6.95 6.41 12.87
CA VAL A 36 6.07 5.30 13.25
C VAL A 36 6.69 4.52 14.40
N GLU A 37 7.97 4.15 14.33
CA GLU A 37 8.67 3.43 15.41
C GLU A 37 8.63 4.17 16.74
N LYS A 38 8.84 5.49 16.70
CA LYS A 38 8.76 6.35 17.88
C LYS A 38 7.35 6.34 18.49
N ARG A 39 6.31 6.35 17.64
CA ARG A 39 4.91 6.26 18.10
C ARG A 39 4.61 4.89 18.71
N GLU A 40 5.02 3.81 18.05
CA GLU A 40 4.77 2.43 18.51
C GLU A 40 5.73 1.98 19.63
N ARG A 41 6.78 2.76 19.90
CA ARG A 41 7.87 2.47 20.85
C ARG A 41 8.58 1.14 20.60
N ARG A 42 8.72 0.76 19.34
CA ARG A 42 9.44 -0.43 18.89
C ARG A 42 9.87 -0.26 17.44
N GLU A 43 10.79 -1.12 17.02
CA GLU A 43 11.17 -1.20 15.61
C GLU A 43 10.06 -1.81 14.76
N LEU A 44 10.00 -1.37 13.51
CA LEU A 44 9.11 -1.95 12.51
C LEU A 44 9.72 -3.21 11.93
N SER A 45 8.90 -4.24 11.80
CA SER A 45 9.19 -5.38 10.93
C SER A 45 9.25 -4.96 9.46
N ASP A 46 9.86 -5.79 8.61
CA ASP A 46 9.90 -5.55 7.15
C ASP A 46 8.49 -5.39 6.56
N ASP A 47 7.53 -6.17 7.07
CA ASP A 47 6.12 -6.12 6.70
C ASP A 47 5.47 -4.77 7.00
N GLU A 48 5.79 -4.18 8.15
CA GLU A 48 5.28 -2.86 8.54
C GLU A 48 6.00 -1.74 7.79
N LEU A 49 7.29 -1.93 7.48
CA LEU A 49 8.04 -1.00 6.65
C LEU A 49 7.46 -0.97 5.22
N LEU A 50 7.06 -2.10 4.65
CA LEU A 50 6.34 -2.15 3.37
C LEU A 50 5.04 -1.33 3.41
N VAL A 51 4.30 -1.36 4.53
CA VAL A 51 3.09 -0.55 4.70
C VAL A 51 3.43 0.95 4.70
N VAL A 52 4.51 1.36 5.37
CA VAL A 52 4.98 2.76 5.34
C VAL A 52 5.33 3.19 3.92
N LEU A 53 6.11 2.40 3.19
CA LEU A 53 6.50 2.72 1.80
C LEU A 53 5.28 2.79 0.87
N THR A 54 4.32 1.88 1.03
CA THR A 54 3.08 1.87 0.23
C THR A 54 2.28 3.16 0.45
N ARG A 55 2.18 3.61 1.71
CA ARG A 55 1.55 4.88 2.05
C ARG A 55 2.30 6.08 1.46
N GLU A 56 3.63 6.09 1.52
CA GLU A 56 4.44 7.15 0.94
C GLU A 56 4.25 7.26 -0.58
N VAL A 57 4.14 6.13 -1.29
CA VAL A 57 3.80 6.11 -2.73
C VAL A 57 2.40 6.69 -2.97
N LYS A 58 1.41 6.32 -2.15
CA LYS A 58 0.05 6.84 -2.26
C LYS A 58 0.01 8.36 -2.07
N THR A 59 0.63 8.89 -1.03
CA THR A 59 0.71 10.34 -0.76
C THR A 59 1.31 11.11 -1.94
N ARG A 60 2.34 10.56 -2.57
CA ARG A 60 2.96 11.15 -3.77
C ARG A 60 2.04 11.09 -4.98
N ARG A 61 1.31 10.00 -5.19
CA ARG A 61 0.30 9.91 -6.28
C ARG A 61 -0.81 10.96 -6.11
N GLU A 62 -1.30 11.15 -4.89
CA GLU A 62 -2.27 12.20 -4.56
C GLU A 62 -1.68 13.60 -4.87
N SER A 63 -0.38 13.79 -4.61
CA SER A 63 0.35 15.03 -4.92
C SER A 63 0.53 15.24 -6.43
N VAL A 64 0.86 14.20 -7.20
CA VAL A 64 0.91 14.21 -8.67
C VAL A 64 -0.41 14.75 -9.23
N GLU A 65 -1.54 14.17 -8.81
CA GLU A 65 -2.85 14.60 -9.28
C GLU A 65 -3.16 16.04 -8.88
N ALA A 66 -2.82 16.44 -7.65
CA ALA A 66 -3.03 17.80 -7.19
C ALA A 66 -2.19 18.83 -7.99
N PHE A 67 -0.93 18.49 -8.29
CA PHE A 67 -0.07 19.34 -9.12
C PHE A 67 -0.55 19.44 -10.56
N ARG A 68 -0.98 18.33 -11.17
CA ARG A 68 -1.58 18.32 -12.51
C ARG A 68 -2.85 19.17 -12.58
N ARG A 69 -3.76 19.02 -11.61
CA ARG A 69 -4.96 19.88 -11.51
C ARG A 69 -4.61 21.37 -11.37
N GLY A 70 -3.47 21.67 -10.77
CA GLY A 70 -2.94 23.02 -10.64
C GLY A 70 -2.06 23.50 -11.80
N ASN A 71 -1.97 22.76 -12.91
CA ASN A 71 -1.08 23.05 -14.05
C ASN A 71 0.41 23.19 -13.65
N ARG A 72 0.87 22.46 -12.64
CA ARG A 72 2.26 22.45 -12.16
C ARG A 72 2.98 21.15 -12.58
N GLU A 73 3.15 20.95 -13.89
CA GLU A 73 3.66 19.69 -14.45
C GLU A 73 5.07 19.34 -13.96
N GLU A 74 5.95 20.32 -13.77
CA GLU A 74 7.30 20.06 -13.24
C GLU A 74 7.29 19.45 -11.83
N LEU A 75 6.33 19.85 -10.99
CA LEU A 75 6.16 19.28 -9.66
C LEU A 75 5.55 17.88 -9.73
N ALA A 76 4.61 17.66 -10.65
CA ALA A 76 4.05 16.33 -10.89
C ALA A 76 5.13 15.34 -11.37
N ALA A 77 5.96 15.75 -12.32
CA ALA A 77 7.06 14.93 -12.84
C ALA A 77 8.09 14.59 -11.75
N LYS A 78 8.36 15.52 -10.84
CA LYS A 78 9.22 15.26 -9.66
C LYS A 78 8.61 14.16 -8.78
N GLU A 79 7.34 14.28 -8.41
CA GLU A 79 6.65 13.28 -7.59
C GLU A 79 6.63 11.90 -8.27
N GLU A 80 6.43 11.83 -9.60
CA GLU A 80 6.50 10.59 -10.36
C GLU A 80 7.88 9.95 -10.32
N ALA A 81 8.95 10.75 -10.41
CA ALA A 81 10.31 10.25 -10.25
C ALA A 81 10.58 9.72 -8.83
N GLU A 82 10.05 10.37 -7.80
CA GLU A 82 10.12 9.87 -6.42
C GLU A 82 9.36 8.55 -6.24
N ILE A 83 8.16 8.43 -6.83
CA ILE A 83 7.36 7.20 -6.84
C ILE A 83 8.16 6.05 -7.47
N ALA A 84 8.78 6.27 -8.63
CA ALA A 84 9.55 5.24 -9.32
C ALA A 84 10.69 4.69 -8.45
N ILE A 85 11.34 5.55 -7.66
CA ILE A 85 12.39 5.14 -6.72
C ILE A 85 11.81 4.24 -5.62
N LEU A 86 10.69 4.64 -5.00
CA LEU A 86 10.06 3.87 -3.93
C LEU A 86 9.48 2.55 -4.41
N GLN A 87 8.93 2.51 -5.63
CA GLN A 87 8.43 1.29 -6.25
C GLN A 87 9.51 0.22 -6.40
N GLY A 88 10.79 0.59 -6.55
CA GLY A 88 11.90 -0.36 -6.57
C GLY A 88 12.08 -1.15 -5.25
N PHE A 89 11.48 -0.69 -4.15
CA PHE A 89 11.53 -1.33 -2.83
C PHE A 89 10.23 -2.06 -2.46
N LEU A 90 9.18 -1.91 -3.26
CA LEU A 90 7.89 -2.56 -3.05
C LEU A 90 7.75 -3.79 -3.96
N PRO A 91 6.97 -4.81 -3.54
CA PRO A 91 6.50 -5.82 -4.48
C PRO A 91 5.59 -5.18 -5.54
N GLN A 92 5.35 -5.92 -6.62
CA GLN A 92 4.49 -5.45 -7.72
C GLN A 92 3.12 -5.00 -7.18
N PRO A 93 2.73 -3.72 -7.38
CA PRO A 93 1.44 -3.24 -6.93
C PRO A 93 0.33 -4.01 -7.64
N LEU A 94 -0.76 -4.26 -6.92
CA LEU A 94 -1.97 -4.81 -7.48
C LEU A 94 -2.73 -3.71 -8.22
N ASP A 95 -3.20 -4.01 -9.42
CA ASP A 95 -4.24 -3.19 -10.04
C ASP A 95 -5.62 -3.48 -9.40
N GLU A 96 -6.64 -2.69 -9.80
CA GLU A 96 -7.99 -2.82 -9.25
C GLU A 96 -8.61 -4.18 -9.58
N ALA A 97 -8.36 -4.74 -10.77
CA ALA A 97 -8.91 -6.00 -11.20
C ALA A 97 -8.25 -7.19 -10.46
N GLU A 98 -6.93 -7.16 -10.30
CA GLU A 98 -6.16 -8.14 -9.52
C GLU A 98 -6.57 -8.11 -8.04
N LEU A 99 -6.75 -6.92 -7.47
CA LEU A 99 -7.20 -6.78 -6.10
C LEU A 99 -8.62 -7.32 -5.93
N GLN A 100 -9.54 -6.99 -6.85
CA GLN A 100 -10.91 -7.50 -6.83
C GLN A 100 -10.94 -9.03 -6.95
N ALA A 101 -10.15 -9.61 -7.85
CA ALA A 101 -10.04 -11.06 -8.01
C ALA A 101 -9.54 -11.74 -6.72
N LEU A 102 -8.52 -11.17 -6.05
CA LEU A 102 -8.04 -11.67 -4.77
C LEU A 102 -9.10 -11.56 -3.65
N VAL A 103 -9.90 -10.50 -3.64
CA VAL A 103 -11.01 -10.35 -2.69
C VAL A 103 -12.07 -11.44 -2.92
N ASP A 104 -12.43 -11.70 -4.17
CA ASP A 104 -13.40 -12.74 -4.52
C ASP A 104 -12.88 -14.14 -4.17
N GLU A 105 -11.61 -14.43 -4.46
CA GLU A 105 -10.96 -15.68 -4.07
C GLU A 105 -10.91 -15.85 -2.54
N ALA A 106 -10.59 -14.78 -1.81
CA ALA A 106 -10.58 -14.79 -0.35
C ALA A 106 -11.97 -15.11 0.21
N ILE A 107 -13.01 -14.47 -0.32
CA ILE A 107 -14.39 -14.71 0.08
C ILE A 107 -14.81 -16.16 -0.20
N GLN A 108 -14.51 -16.68 -1.38
CA GLN A 108 -14.80 -18.08 -1.75
C GLN A 108 -14.06 -19.07 -0.84
N THR A 109 -12.76 -18.87 -0.64
CA THR A 109 -11.90 -19.76 0.16
C THR A 109 -12.32 -19.77 1.62
N THR A 110 -12.72 -18.62 2.14
CA THR A 110 -13.17 -18.48 3.53
C THR A 110 -14.65 -18.83 3.71
N GLY A 111 -15.45 -18.88 2.65
CA GLY A 111 -16.91 -19.03 2.73
C GLY A 111 -17.60 -17.87 3.44
N ALA A 112 -17.01 -16.68 3.48
CA ALA A 112 -17.57 -15.53 4.17
C ALA A 112 -18.77 -14.96 3.39
N GLY A 113 -19.93 -14.85 4.05
CA GLY A 113 -21.17 -14.35 3.44
C GLY A 113 -21.56 -12.94 3.87
N SER A 114 -21.06 -12.50 5.03
CA SER A 114 -21.53 -11.26 5.66
C SER A 114 -20.39 -10.35 6.13
N PRO A 115 -20.63 -9.04 6.32
CA PRO A 115 -19.64 -8.11 6.89
C PRO A 115 -19.10 -8.51 8.26
N ARG A 116 -19.83 -9.34 9.02
CA ARG A 116 -19.39 -9.86 10.33
C ARG A 116 -18.17 -10.76 10.22
N GLU A 117 -17.93 -11.33 9.04
CA GLU A 117 -16.83 -12.26 8.76
C GLU A 117 -15.62 -11.56 8.12
N LEU A 118 -15.60 -10.22 8.09
CA LEU A 118 -14.50 -9.45 7.51
C LEU A 118 -13.13 -9.86 8.06
N GLY A 119 -13.02 -10.14 9.36
CA GLY A 119 -11.77 -10.59 9.98
C GLY A 119 -11.23 -11.89 9.38
N LYS A 120 -12.11 -12.80 8.95
CA LYS A 120 -11.74 -14.08 8.32
C LYS A 120 -11.17 -13.85 6.93
N VAL A 121 -11.84 -13.02 6.12
CA VAL A 121 -11.39 -12.64 4.78
C VAL A 121 -10.05 -11.91 4.85
N MET A 122 -9.94 -10.93 5.76
CA MET A 122 -8.71 -10.15 5.95
C MET A 122 -7.53 -10.99 6.43
N GLY A 123 -7.76 -12.02 7.26
CA GLY A 123 -6.71 -12.95 7.68
C GLY A 123 -6.08 -13.71 6.52
N TRP A 124 -6.89 -14.11 5.53
CA TRP A 124 -6.39 -14.77 4.32
C TRP A 124 -5.74 -13.79 3.32
N LEU A 125 -6.31 -12.59 3.19
CA LEU A 125 -5.94 -11.61 2.17
C LEU A 125 -4.70 -10.79 2.53
N SER A 126 -4.54 -10.43 3.82
CA SER A 126 -3.43 -9.59 4.31
C SER A 126 -2.03 -10.01 3.83
N PRO A 127 -1.60 -11.28 3.93
CA PRO A 127 -0.28 -11.68 3.44
C PRO A 127 -0.11 -11.59 1.91
N ARG A 128 -1.22 -11.56 1.15
CA ARG A 128 -1.20 -11.51 -0.33
C ARG A 128 -1.22 -10.08 -0.89
N THR A 129 -1.68 -9.13 -0.09
CA THR A 129 -1.84 -7.71 -0.48
C THR A 129 -0.83 -6.79 0.20
N ARG A 130 -0.13 -7.25 1.23
CA ARG A 130 0.85 -6.45 1.97
C ARG A 130 1.95 -5.90 1.06
N GLY A 131 2.16 -4.59 1.10
CA GLY A 131 3.13 -3.90 0.24
C GLY A 131 2.70 -3.75 -1.21
N ARG A 132 1.58 -4.37 -1.62
CA ARG A 132 1.05 -4.36 -2.99
C ARG A 132 -0.19 -3.49 -3.15
N ALA A 133 -0.90 -3.23 -2.05
CA ALA A 133 -2.05 -2.34 -2.00
C ALA A 133 -2.14 -1.64 -0.63
N ASP A 134 -2.82 -0.49 -0.58
CA ASP A 134 -3.09 0.21 0.68
C ASP A 134 -4.06 -0.61 1.54
N GLY A 135 -3.62 -1.04 2.73
CA GLY A 135 -4.41 -1.94 3.58
C GLY A 135 -5.77 -1.38 3.97
N ARG A 136 -5.90 -0.04 4.03
CA ARG A 136 -7.19 0.62 4.25
C ARG A 136 -8.13 0.42 3.06
N GLN A 137 -7.67 0.68 1.84
CA GLN A 137 -8.44 0.43 0.61
C GLN A 137 -8.85 -1.04 0.49
N VAL A 138 -7.94 -1.96 0.80
CA VAL A 138 -8.24 -3.41 0.80
C VAL A 138 -9.39 -3.73 1.76
N SER A 139 -9.31 -3.22 3.00
CA SER A 139 -10.35 -3.44 4.02
C SER A 139 -11.70 -2.84 3.61
N GLU A 140 -11.70 -1.61 3.07
CA GLU A 140 -12.91 -0.93 2.59
C GLU A 140 -13.56 -1.70 1.42
N LEU A 141 -12.76 -2.21 0.48
CA LEU A 141 -13.25 -3.01 -0.65
C LEU A 141 -13.86 -4.33 -0.20
N VAL A 142 -13.21 -5.04 0.73
CA VAL A 142 -13.74 -6.29 1.31
C VAL A 142 -15.06 -6.03 2.02
N ALA A 143 -15.13 -4.98 2.84
CA ALA A 143 -16.35 -4.62 3.56
C ALA A 143 -17.51 -4.31 2.60
N ALA A 144 -17.27 -3.51 1.56
CA ALA A 144 -18.27 -3.17 0.55
C ALA A 144 -18.73 -4.40 -0.24
N THR A 145 -17.81 -5.30 -0.58
CA THR A 145 -18.12 -6.54 -1.32
C THR A 145 -18.98 -7.48 -0.49
N LEU A 146 -18.64 -7.68 0.79
CA LEU A 146 -19.43 -8.51 1.71
C LEU A 146 -20.82 -7.91 1.96
N ALA A 147 -20.93 -6.60 2.15
CA ALA A 147 -22.22 -5.94 2.34
C ALA A 147 -23.14 -6.10 1.13
N ARG A 148 -22.59 -5.98 -0.09
CA ARG A 148 -23.35 -6.18 -1.33
C ARG A 148 -23.84 -7.62 -1.47
N ARG A 149 -23.01 -8.60 -1.09
CA ARG A 149 -23.37 -10.03 -1.12
C ARG A 149 -24.45 -10.38 -0.10
N ASP A 150 -24.36 -9.82 1.10
CA ASP A 150 -25.35 -10.00 2.18
C ASP A 150 -26.73 -9.50 1.75
N LEU A 151 -26.81 -8.29 1.16
CA LEU A 151 -28.04 -7.73 0.60
C LEU A 151 -28.63 -8.62 -0.50
N ALA A 152 -27.80 -9.08 -1.45
CA ALA A 152 -28.26 -9.94 -2.54
C ALA A 152 -28.77 -11.30 -2.05
N ALA A 153 -28.19 -11.86 -0.97
CA ALA A 153 -28.66 -13.09 -0.36
C ALA A 153 -30.02 -12.91 0.35
N HIS A 154 -30.28 -11.73 0.92
CA HIS A 154 -31.54 -11.40 1.58
C HIS A 154 -32.67 -11.08 0.59
N ASP A 155 -32.39 -10.36 -0.51
CA ASP A 155 -33.38 -10.03 -1.54
C ASP A 155 -33.78 -11.26 -2.38
N GLY A 156 -32.89 -12.24 -2.53
CA GLY A 156 -33.17 -13.51 -3.24
C GLY A 156 -33.98 -14.54 -2.44
N ALA A 157 -34.17 -14.36 -1.13
CA ALA A 157 -34.96 -15.25 -0.29
C ALA A 157 -36.48 -14.92 -0.31
N GLY A 158 -36.87 -13.89 -1.06
CA GLY A 158 -38.25 -13.48 -1.29
C GLY A 158 -38.72 -13.75 -2.72
N HIS A 159 -38.86 -15.02 -3.10
CA HIS A 159 -39.74 -15.46 -4.19
C HIS A 159 -40.26 -16.87 -3.92
#